data_AF-A0A2I0I0I5-F1
#
_entry.id   AF-A0A2I0I0I5-F1
#
_cell.length_a   1.000
_cell.length_b   1.000
_cell.length_c   1.000
_cell.angle_alpha   90.00
_cell.angle_beta   90.00
_cell.angle_gamma   90.00
#
_symmetry.space_group_name_H-M   'P 1'
#
loop_
_entity.id
_entity.type
_entity.pdbx_description
1 polymer ?
#
loop_
_entity_poly.entity_id
_entity_poly.type
_entity_poly.pdbx_seq_one_letter_code
_entity_poly.pdbx_strand_id
1 'polypeptide(L)'
;MPRAFQHHEHWYDANLRSVSHTAEMIYTYSTAIHGFATRLTAAEAESLATRPGILSVLPEQRYELHTTRTPEFLGLGDNSALLPEADVVVGVLDTGIWPERKSYSHADMGDVPSWWKGECEAGANFSTANCNPKLIGARFLAKGYEAAVGPIDWSNEHILVLRHLAHTFLLHSMGPRSMNIAPCDK
;
A
#
# COMPACT_ATOMS: atom_id res chain seq x y z
N MET A 1 -4.29 19.48 -16.24
CA MET A 1 -3.68 19.09 -17.53
C MET A 1 -4.11 20.08 -18.62
N PRO A 2 -3.22 20.54 -19.51
CA PRO A 2 -3.60 21.39 -20.64
C PRO A 2 -4.58 20.69 -21.59
N ARG A 3 -5.48 21.45 -22.21
CA ARG A 3 -6.48 20.93 -23.18
C ARG A 3 -5.86 20.23 -24.40
N ALA A 4 -4.58 20.48 -24.67
CA ALA A 4 -3.86 19.87 -25.79
C ALA A 4 -3.64 18.36 -25.63
N PHE A 5 -3.84 17.80 -24.43
CA PHE A 5 -3.67 16.38 -24.15
C PHE A 5 -5.03 15.71 -23.96
N GLN A 6 -5.14 14.45 -24.40
CA GLN A 6 -6.35 13.63 -24.17
C GLN A 6 -6.22 12.78 -22.90
N HIS A 7 -4.99 12.39 -22.55
CA HIS A 7 -4.69 11.58 -21.36
C HIS A 7 -3.56 12.23 -20.55
N HIS A 8 -3.70 12.18 -19.22
CA HIS A 8 -2.73 12.74 -18.28
C HIS A 8 -1.33 12.13 -18.45
N GLU A 9 -1.25 10.85 -18.80
CA GLU A 9 0.01 10.13 -18.99
C GLU A 9 0.87 10.72 -20.11
N HIS A 10 0.26 11.14 -21.23
CA HIS A 10 0.99 11.80 -22.31
C HIS A 10 1.54 13.15 -21.88
N TRP A 11 0.81 13.88 -21.03
CA TRP A 11 1.30 15.13 -20.47
C TRP A 11 2.45 14.88 -19.48
N TYR A 12 2.36 13.84 -18.65
CA TYR A 12 3.45 13.45 -17.75
C TYR A 12 4.71 13.03 -18.51
N ASP A 13 4.58 12.16 -19.51
CA ASP A 13 5.69 11.70 -20.36
C ASP A 13 6.36 12.87 -21.11
N ALA A 14 5.57 13.76 -21.71
CA ALA A 14 6.11 14.98 -22.34
C ALA A 14 6.77 15.92 -21.32
N ASN A 15 6.34 15.89 -20.05
CA ASN A 15 7.01 16.65 -18.99
C ASN A 15 8.36 16.05 -18.61
N LEU A 16 8.38 14.75 -18.41
CA LEU A 16 9.56 13.98 -18.05
C LEU A 16 10.63 14.03 -19.14
N ARG A 17 10.25 13.79 -20.40
CA ARG A 17 11.17 13.75 -21.54
C ARG A 17 11.86 15.06 -21.85
N SER A 18 11.30 16.20 -21.41
CA SER A 18 11.96 17.49 -21.61
C SER A 18 13.13 17.73 -20.67
N VAL A 19 13.16 17.04 -19.52
CA VAL A 19 14.19 17.21 -18.50
C VAL A 19 15.16 16.04 -18.50
N SER A 20 14.71 14.85 -18.90
CA SER A 20 15.54 13.65 -18.95
C SER A 20 15.16 12.74 -20.11
N HIS A 21 16.15 12.29 -20.88
CA HIS A 21 15.94 11.38 -22.02
C HIS A 21 15.95 9.90 -21.64
N THR A 22 16.39 9.57 -20.42
CA THR A 22 16.57 8.19 -19.95
C THR A 22 15.65 7.84 -18.79
N ALA A 23 15.01 8.82 -18.16
CA ALA A 23 14.07 8.58 -17.08
C ALA A 23 12.75 8.01 -17.60
N GLU A 24 12.19 7.09 -16.82
CA GLU A 24 10.89 6.46 -17.08
C GLU A 24 9.97 6.66 -15.87
N MET A 25 8.67 6.72 -16.12
CA MET A 25 7.68 6.78 -15.04
C MET A 25 7.60 5.42 -14.34
N ILE A 26 7.82 5.41 -13.02
CA ILE A 26 7.76 4.22 -12.16
C ILE A 26 6.30 3.92 -11.80
N TYR A 27 5.56 4.98 -11.42
CA TYR A 27 4.13 4.93 -11.09
C TYR A 27 3.43 6.16 -11.65
N THR A 28 2.13 6.01 -11.95
CA THR A 28 1.23 7.11 -12.28
C THR A 28 0.07 7.13 -11.28
N TYR A 29 -0.33 8.34 -10.88
CA TYR A 29 -1.39 8.58 -9.91
C TYR A 29 -2.51 9.40 -10.56
N SER A 30 -3.74 8.92 -10.42
CA SER A 30 -4.92 9.54 -11.04
C SER A 30 -6.11 9.69 -10.09
N THR A 31 -6.11 9.04 -8.92
CA THR A 31 -7.27 9.00 -8.02
C THR A 31 -7.16 10.04 -6.89
N ALA A 32 -6.24 9.86 -5.95
CA ALA A 32 -6.08 10.76 -4.79
C ALA A 32 -5.27 12.02 -5.14
N ILE A 33 -4.28 11.86 -6.01
CA ILE A 33 -3.44 12.91 -6.55
C ILE A 33 -3.24 12.67 -8.05
N HIS A 34 -2.96 13.75 -8.78
CA HIS A 34 -2.58 13.69 -10.18
C HIS A 34 -1.07 13.91 -10.32
N GLY A 35 -0.33 12.85 -10.61
CA GLY A 35 1.13 12.94 -10.76
C GLY A 35 1.76 11.61 -11.16
N PHE A 36 3.09 11.55 -11.05
CA PHE A 36 3.86 10.36 -11.34
C PHE A 36 5.11 10.31 -10.43
N ALA A 37 5.63 9.10 -10.22
CA ALA A 37 6.92 8.87 -9.58
C ALA A 37 7.97 8.54 -10.65
N THR A 38 9.18 9.07 -10.50
CA THR A 38 10.30 8.84 -11.42
C THR A 38 11.62 8.98 -10.67
N ARG A 39 12.70 8.46 -11.25
CA ARG A 39 14.07 8.68 -10.76
C ARG A 39 14.76 9.74 -11.61
N LEU A 40 15.21 10.80 -10.96
CA LEU A 40 15.89 11.93 -11.59
C LEU A 40 17.14 12.30 -10.77
N THR A 41 18.10 12.93 -11.43
CA THR A 41 19.17 13.68 -10.75
C THR A 41 18.59 14.94 -10.11
N ALA A 42 19.31 15.52 -9.14
CA ALA A 42 18.88 16.76 -8.49
C ALA A 42 18.64 17.90 -9.48
N ALA A 43 19.53 18.07 -10.47
CA ALA A 43 19.40 19.10 -11.50
C ALA A 43 18.17 18.88 -12.41
N GLU A 44 17.88 17.63 -12.80
CA GLU A 44 16.68 17.32 -13.59
C GLU A 44 15.40 17.55 -12.77
N ALA A 45 15.40 17.22 -11.48
CA ALA A 45 14.27 17.43 -10.58
C ALA A 45 13.99 18.93 -10.36
N GLU A 46 15.03 19.75 -10.18
CA GLU A 46 14.92 21.21 -10.11
C GLU A 46 14.36 21.78 -11.42
N SER A 47 14.88 21.32 -12.56
CA SER A 47 14.36 21.72 -13.88
C SER A 47 12.88 21.37 -14.02
N LEU A 48 12.47 20.15 -13.62
CA LEU A 48 11.08 19.71 -13.65
C LEU A 48 10.16 20.58 -12.77
N ALA A 49 10.63 20.97 -11.59
CA ALA A 49 9.86 21.79 -10.65
C ALA A 49 9.52 23.19 -11.20
N THR A 50 10.32 23.70 -12.15
CA THR A 50 10.05 24.99 -12.80
C THR A 50 9.01 24.91 -13.93
N ARG A 51 8.58 23.71 -14.33
CA ARG A 51 7.71 23.55 -15.50
C ARG A 51 6.28 24.03 -15.22
N PRO A 52 5.64 24.74 -16.15
CA PRO A 52 4.25 25.15 -16.00
C PRO A 52 3.32 23.96 -15.78
N GLY A 53 2.51 24.03 -14.71
CA GLY A 53 1.56 23.00 -14.33
C GLY A 53 2.10 21.94 -13.37
N ILE A 54 3.41 21.93 -13.08
CA ILE A 54 3.96 21.17 -11.96
C ILE A 54 3.73 21.98 -10.68
N LEU A 55 3.01 21.41 -9.73
CA LEU A 55 2.70 22.07 -8.45
C LEU A 55 3.80 21.88 -7.42
N SER A 56 4.40 20.68 -7.38
CA SER A 56 5.49 20.34 -6.48
C SER A 56 6.27 19.15 -7.02
N VAL A 57 7.55 19.09 -6.66
CA VAL A 57 8.40 17.92 -6.81
C VAL A 57 8.92 17.61 -5.41
N LEU A 58 8.61 16.42 -4.90
CA LEU A 58 8.97 16.00 -3.55
C LEU A 58 9.97 14.84 -3.66
N PRO A 59 11.08 14.86 -2.90
CA PRO A 59 12.00 13.74 -2.86
C PRO A 59 11.34 12.52 -2.22
N GLU A 60 11.69 11.32 -2.70
CA GLU A 60 11.31 10.07 -2.05
C GLU A 60 11.87 10.01 -0.63
N GLN A 61 11.06 9.56 0.33
CA GLN A 61 11.43 9.47 1.73
C GLN A 61 11.18 8.06 2.27
N ARG A 62 12.18 7.54 3.00
CA ARG A 62 12.04 6.28 3.74
C ARG A 62 11.47 6.57 5.12
N TYR A 63 10.42 5.86 5.48
CA TYR A 63 9.80 5.93 6.80
C TYR A 63 10.24 4.73 7.65
N GLU A 64 10.41 4.98 8.95
CA GLU A 64 10.71 3.95 9.93
C GLU A 64 9.42 3.44 10.58
N LEU A 65 9.38 2.14 10.90
CA LEU A 65 8.21 1.52 11.52
C LEU A 65 8.06 1.95 12.98
N HIS A 66 6.87 2.45 13.31
CA HIS A 66 6.53 2.89 14.66
C HIS A 66 5.40 2.04 15.23
N THR A 67 5.70 0.85 15.76
CA THR A 67 4.69 0.06 16.49
C THR A 67 5.28 -0.57 17.75
N THR A 68 4.83 -0.09 18.92
CA THR A 68 4.98 -0.77 20.21
C THR A 68 3.61 -0.82 20.89
N ARG A 69 3.09 -2.06 21.11
CA ARG A 69 1.97 -2.43 22.01
C ARG A 69 0.82 -1.43 22.16
N THR A 70 -0.14 -1.45 21.24
CA THR A 70 -1.23 -0.45 21.18
C THR A 70 -2.53 -0.83 21.92
N PRO A 71 -3.08 -2.06 21.89
CA PRO A 71 -4.42 -2.30 22.45
C PRO A 71 -4.51 -2.12 23.96
N GLU A 72 -3.59 -2.74 24.71
CA GLU A 72 -3.52 -2.61 26.17
C GLU A 72 -3.22 -1.17 26.59
N PHE A 73 -2.30 -0.50 25.88
CA PHE A 73 -1.96 0.90 26.13
C PHE A 73 -3.15 1.84 25.91
N LEU A 74 -3.99 1.56 24.92
CA LEU A 74 -5.20 2.32 24.62
C LEU A 74 -6.41 1.93 25.49
N GLY A 75 -6.24 1.00 26.45
CA GLY A 75 -7.34 0.52 27.29
C GLY A 75 -8.42 -0.26 26.53
N LEU A 76 -8.10 -0.71 25.31
CA LEU A 76 -8.98 -1.45 24.41
C LEU A 76 -8.93 -2.97 24.68
N GLY A 77 -8.98 -3.34 25.96
CA GLY A 77 -9.11 -4.75 26.37
C GLY A 77 -10.46 -5.35 25.95
N ASP A 78 -10.97 -6.34 26.69
CA ASP A 78 -12.17 -7.15 26.38
C ASP A 78 -13.52 -6.38 26.22
N ASN A 79 -13.50 -5.06 26.13
CA ASN A 79 -14.66 -4.21 25.90
C ASN A 79 -15.10 -4.26 24.42
N SER A 80 -15.80 -5.35 24.06
CA SER A 80 -16.50 -5.54 22.80
C SER A 80 -17.63 -4.54 22.52
N ALA A 81 -17.98 -3.69 23.49
CA ALA A 81 -19.11 -2.77 23.43
C ALA A 81 -18.85 -1.44 22.69
N LEU A 82 -17.63 -1.20 22.18
CA LEU A 82 -17.22 0.11 21.65
C LEU A 82 -17.20 0.21 20.13
N LEU A 83 -17.42 -0.88 19.39
CA LEU A 83 -17.31 -0.86 17.93
C LEU A 83 -18.71 -0.97 17.31
N PRO A 84 -19.19 0.07 16.59
CA PRO A 84 -20.43 -0.05 15.85
C PRO A 84 -20.31 -1.14 14.79
N GLU A 85 -21.35 -1.95 14.63
CA GLU A 85 -21.49 -2.90 13.54
C GLU A 85 -21.56 -2.12 12.22
N ALA A 86 -20.41 -1.96 11.57
CA ALA A 86 -20.29 -1.24 10.31
C ALA A 86 -19.44 -2.05 9.34
N ASP A 87 -19.93 -2.16 8.09
CA ASP A 87 -19.19 -2.71 6.96
C ASP A 87 -18.05 -1.77 6.57
N VAL A 88 -16.97 -1.81 7.34
CA VAL A 88 -15.77 -1.00 7.12
C VAL A 88 -14.70 -1.89 6.49
N VAL A 89 -14.08 -1.39 5.42
CA VAL A 89 -12.82 -1.94 4.91
C VAL A 89 -11.71 -1.00 5.35
N VAL A 90 -10.66 -1.56 5.92
CA VAL A 90 -9.53 -0.77 6.37
C VAL A 90 -8.25 -1.21 5.66
N GLY A 91 -7.64 -0.27 4.96
CA GLY A 91 -6.35 -0.45 4.30
C GLY A 91 -5.20 -0.24 5.27
N VAL A 92 -4.21 -1.14 5.22
CA VAL A 92 -2.98 -1.06 6.00
C VAL A 92 -1.81 -0.97 5.03
N LEU A 93 -0.98 0.07 5.20
CA LEU A 93 0.29 0.20 4.49
C LEU A 93 1.38 -0.29 5.44
N ASP A 94 1.87 -1.50 5.19
CA ASP A 94 2.83 -2.19 6.05
C ASP A 94 3.92 -2.85 5.22
N THR A 95 4.86 -3.51 5.90
CA THR A 95 5.92 -4.32 5.29
C THR A 95 5.42 -5.65 4.75
N GLY A 96 4.12 -5.95 4.79
CA GLY A 96 3.54 -7.12 4.14
C GLY A 96 2.58 -7.93 5.02
N ILE A 97 2.37 -9.20 4.63
CA ILE A 97 1.29 -10.04 5.15
C ILE A 97 1.65 -11.54 5.19
N TRP A 98 1.20 -12.24 6.24
CA TRP A 98 1.21 -13.70 6.36
C TRP A 98 -0.22 -14.25 6.39
N PRO A 99 -0.82 -14.55 5.23
CA PRO A 99 -2.23 -14.90 5.13
C PRO A 99 -2.60 -16.20 5.88
N GLU A 100 -1.62 -17.05 6.21
CA GLU A 100 -1.82 -18.31 6.94
C GLU A 100 -2.04 -18.12 8.45
N ARG A 101 -1.83 -16.91 8.99
CA ARG A 101 -2.04 -16.65 10.42
C ARG A 101 -3.52 -16.76 10.79
N LYS A 102 -3.82 -17.32 11.97
CA LYS A 102 -5.19 -17.49 12.48
C LYS A 102 -5.99 -16.18 12.55
N SER A 103 -5.33 -15.04 12.72
CA SER A 103 -5.95 -13.70 12.69
C SER A 103 -6.65 -13.38 11.35
N TYR A 104 -6.34 -14.13 10.28
CA TYR A 104 -6.99 -14.04 8.96
C TYR A 104 -7.99 -15.16 8.69
N SER A 105 -8.36 -15.94 9.71
CA SER A 105 -9.47 -16.88 9.60
C SER A 105 -10.75 -16.14 9.23
N HIS A 106 -11.56 -16.75 8.36
CA HIS A 106 -12.78 -16.17 7.82
C HIS A 106 -14.04 -16.94 8.27
N ALA A 107 -13.93 -17.82 9.26
CA ALA A 107 -15.05 -18.67 9.71
C ALA A 107 -16.30 -17.87 10.12
N ASP A 108 -16.11 -16.68 10.69
CA ASP A 108 -17.18 -15.79 11.17
C ASP A 108 -17.39 -14.55 10.28
N MET A 109 -16.86 -14.56 9.06
CA MET A 109 -16.92 -13.42 8.15
C MET A 109 -18.10 -13.55 7.17
N GLY A 110 -18.79 -12.44 6.93
CA GLY A 110 -19.76 -12.32 5.85
C GLY A 110 -19.09 -12.19 4.48
N ASP A 111 -19.90 -11.99 3.45
CA ASP A 111 -19.42 -11.77 2.10
C ASP A 111 -18.62 -10.47 1.97
N VAL A 112 -17.72 -10.43 0.99
CA VAL A 112 -16.99 -9.20 0.64
C VAL A 112 -17.99 -8.14 0.19
N PRO A 113 -17.92 -6.90 0.72
CA PRO A 113 -18.87 -5.85 0.35
C PRO A 113 -18.91 -5.62 -1.16
N SER A 114 -20.10 -5.56 -1.75
CA SER A 114 -20.28 -5.46 -3.21
C SER A 114 -19.72 -4.18 -3.84
N TRP A 115 -19.51 -3.14 -3.03
CA TRP A 115 -18.89 -1.88 -3.46
C TRP A 115 -17.35 -1.94 -3.45
N TRP A 116 -16.74 -2.97 -2.86
CA TRP A 116 -15.29 -3.16 -2.84
C TRP A 116 -14.77 -3.42 -4.25
N LYS A 117 -13.72 -2.69 -4.64
CA LYS A 117 -13.08 -2.77 -5.96
C LYS A 117 -11.58 -3.06 -5.88
N GLY A 118 -11.09 -3.41 -4.70
CA GLY A 118 -9.68 -3.77 -4.55
C GLY A 118 -9.40 -5.14 -5.13
N GLU A 119 -8.12 -5.44 -5.28
CA GLU A 119 -7.64 -6.66 -5.93
C GLU A 119 -6.71 -7.43 -4.99
N CYS A 120 -6.61 -8.73 -5.25
CA CYS A 120 -5.58 -9.57 -4.67
C CYS A 120 -4.51 -9.80 -5.73
N GLU A 121 -3.37 -9.13 -5.59
CA GLU A 121 -2.25 -9.19 -6.51
C GLU A 121 -1.39 -10.42 -6.21
N ALA A 122 -1.08 -11.21 -7.23
CA ALA A 122 -0.13 -12.31 -7.09
C ALA A 122 1.31 -11.79 -7.08
N GLY A 123 2.18 -12.44 -6.31
CA GLY A 123 3.58 -12.05 -6.14
C GLY A 123 4.43 -13.20 -5.62
N ALA A 124 5.60 -12.86 -5.08
CA ALA A 124 6.48 -13.84 -4.47
C ALA A 124 5.79 -14.53 -3.29
N ASN A 125 5.73 -15.87 -3.34
CA ASN A 125 5.11 -16.70 -2.30
C ASN A 125 3.69 -16.26 -1.90
N PHE A 126 2.96 -15.62 -2.82
CA PHE A 126 1.60 -15.14 -2.59
C PHE A 126 0.79 -15.24 -3.90
N SER A 127 -0.37 -15.88 -3.82
CA SER A 127 -1.30 -16.06 -4.93
C SER A 127 -2.62 -15.35 -4.64
N THR A 128 -3.44 -15.17 -5.66
CA THR A 128 -4.79 -14.60 -5.50
C THR A 128 -5.67 -15.44 -4.56
N ALA A 129 -5.38 -16.74 -4.41
CA ALA A 129 -6.08 -17.65 -3.51
C ALA A 129 -5.75 -17.44 -2.02
N ASN A 130 -4.72 -16.64 -1.71
CA ASN A 130 -4.40 -16.28 -0.33
C ASN A 130 -5.36 -15.22 0.24
N CYS A 131 -6.06 -14.47 -0.62
CA CYS A 131 -7.16 -13.63 -0.17
C CYS A 131 -8.42 -14.45 0.13
N ASN A 132 -9.18 -13.99 1.11
CA ASN A 132 -10.40 -14.62 1.59
C ASN A 132 -11.39 -13.53 2.10
N PRO A 133 -12.58 -13.86 2.61
CA PRO A 133 -13.53 -12.86 3.09
C PRO A 133 -13.01 -11.97 4.25
N LYS A 134 -11.93 -12.37 4.94
CA LYS A 134 -11.21 -11.56 5.92
C LYS A 134 -10.13 -10.67 5.27
N LEU A 135 -9.25 -11.27 4.46
CA LEU A 135 -8.23 -10.58 3.67
C LEU A 135 -8.74 -10.39 2.24
N ILE A 136 -9.51 -9.33 2.02
CA ILE A 136 -10.26 -9.14 0.76
C ILE A 136 -9.46 -8.48 -0.37
N GLY A 137 -8.23 -8.06 -0.10
CA GLY A 137 -7.32 -7.48 -1.09
C GLY A 137 -5.90 -7.36 -0.53
N ALA A 138 -4.93 -7.48 -1.44
CA ALA A 138 -3.51 -7.43 -1.13
C ALA A 138 -2.78 -6.88 -2.35
N ARG A 139 -1.93 -5.88 -2.15
CA ARG A 139 -1.14 -5.24 -3.22
C ARG A 139 0.23 -4.87 -2.67
N PHE A 140 1.20 -4.70 -3.57
CA PHE A 140 2.54 -4.27 -3.20
C PHE A 140 3.10 -3.24 -4.17
N LEU A 141 3.96 -2.38 -3.65
CA LEU A 141 4.53 -1.25 -4.39
C LEU A 141 6.06 -1.30 -4.34
N ALA A 142 6.64 -2.33 -4.96
CA ALA A 142 8.09 -2.57 -4.91
C ALA A 142 8.92 -1.66 -5.85
N LYS A 143 8.38 -1.24 -7.00
CA LYS A 143 9.16 -0.57 -8.06
C LYS A 143 9.88 0.70 -7.60
N GLY A 144 9.26 1.46 -6.69
CA GLY A 144 9.86 2.67 -6.13
C GLY A 144 11.10 2.36 -5.29
N TYR A 145 10.99 1.35 -4.42
CA TYR A 145 12.13 0.84 -3.66
C TYR A 145 13.21 0.29 -4.58
N GLU A 146 12.85 -0.52 -5.58
CA GLU A 146 13.82 -1.13 -6.49
C GLU A 146 14.55 -0.08 -7.35
N ALA A 147 13.88 0.99 -7.72
CA ALA A 147 14.51 2.11 -8.42
C ALA A 147 15.51 2.87 -7.53
N ALA A 148 15.28 2.94 -6.22
CA ALA A 148 16.12 3.65 -5.27
C ALA A 148 17.30 2.81 -4.75
N VAL A 149 17.06 1.52 -4.46
CA VAL A 149 17.99 0.66 -3.71
C VAL A 149 18.46 -0.56 -4.52
N GLY A 150 17.72 -0.94 -5.56
CA GLY A 150 17.98 -2.15 -6.35
C GLY A 150 16.97 -3.28 -6.11
N PRO A 151 17.07 -4.37 -6.88
CA PRO A 151 16.07 -5.44 -6.89
C PRO A 151 15.91 -6.10 -5.51
N ILE A 152 14.67 -6.46 -5.17
CA ILE A 152 14.36 -7.18 -3.92
C ILE A 152 14.72 -8.67 -4.08
N ASP A 153 15.30 -9.25 -3.04
CA ASP A 153 15.49 -10.71 -2.95
C ASP A 153 14.23 -11.38 -2.38
N TRP A 154 13.42 -11.90 -3.29
CA TRP A 154 12.13 -12.53 -3.01
C TRP A 154 12.22 -13.97 -2.47
N SER A 155 13.42 -14.56 -2.35
CA SER A 155 13.59 -15.98 -2.04
C SER A 155 13.02 -16.41 -0.69
N ASN A 156 12.95 -15.49 0.28
CA ASN A 156 12.42 -15.73 1.63
C ASN A 156 11.30 -14.77 2.01
N GLU A 157 10.72 -14.09 1.03
CA GLU A 157 9.75 -13.04 1.25
C GLU A 157 8.39 -13.47 0.68
N HIS A 158 7.33 -13.39 1.50
CA HIS A 158 5.96 -13.25 0.97
C HIS A 158 5.86 -11.88 0.28
N ILE A 159 4.69 -11.35 -0.06
CA ILE A 159 4.61 -9.91 -0.39
C ILE A 159 5.09 -9.14 0.85
N LEU A 160 6.40 -8.89 0.92
CA LEU A 160 7.12 -8.26 2.01
C LEU A 160 7.93 -7.12 1.39
N VAL A 161 7.87 -5.97 2.05
CA VAL A 161 8.83 -4.90 1.83
C VAL A 161 9.75 -4.89 3.04
N LEU A 162 10.90 -5.53 2.86
CA LEU A 162 12.15 -5.44 3.60
C LEU A 162 12.28 -6.14 4.97
N ARG A 163 13.36 -6.93 4.99
CA ARG A 163 13.95 -7.67 6.11
C ARG A 163 14.26 -6.81 7.32
N HIS A 164 13.25 -6.59 8.13
CA HIS A 164 13.17 -6.84 9.56
C HIS A 164 11.80 -6.28 9.93
N LEU A 165 11.04 -7.01 10.75
CA LEU A 165 9.74 -6.66 11.33
C LEU A 165 8.57 -7.44 10.71
N ALA A 166 8.20 -8.53 11.38
CA ALA A 166 6.85 -9.06 11.37
C ALA A 166 6.09 -8.43 12.55
N HIS A 167 5.39 -7.33 12.32
CA HIS A 167 4.35 -6.82 13.22
C HIS A 167 3.28 -6.11 12.38
N THR A 168 2.57 -6.87 11.55
CA THR A 168 1.42 -6.34 10.82
C THR A 168 0.26 -6.10 11.79
N PHE A 169 -0.19 -4.86 11.95
CA PHE A 169 -1.42 -4.55 12.69
C PHE A 169 -2.59 -4.49 11.71
N LEU A 170 -3.50 -5.46 11.81
CA LEU A 170 -4.44 -5.79 10.74
C LEU A 170 -5.86 -5.37 11.01
N LEU A 171 -6.52 -4.99 9.93
CA LEU A 171 -7.67 -4.13 10.00
C LEU A 171 -8.81 -4.81 9.24
N HIS A 172 -9.89 -4.98 9.99
CA HIS A 172 -10.88 -6.03 9.90
C HIS A 172 -12.05 -5.60 9.01
N SER A 173 -12.66 -6.51 8.26
CA SER A 173 -14.11 -6.43 8.07
C SER A 173 -14.76 -6.94 9.38
N MET A 174 -15.66 -6.15 9.96
CA MET A 174 -16.32 -6.45 11.22
C MET A 174 -17.59 -7.24 10.92
N GLY A 175 -17.52 -8.57 10.99
CA GLY A 175 -18.71 -9.41 10.98
C GLY A 175 -19.53 -9.26 12.27
N PRO A 176 -20.82 -9.66 12.26
CA PRO A 176 -21.77 -9.42 13.35
C PRO A 176 -21.47 -10.20 14.65
N ARG A 177 -20.44 -11.06 14.68
CA ARG A 177 -20.10 -11.85 15.88
C ARG A 177 -18.58 -12.04 15.99
N SER A 178 -18.08 -11.75 17.18
CA SER A 178 -16.73 -11.97 17.71
C SER A 178 -15.57 -11.11 17.19
N MET A 179 -15.08 -10.26 18.10
CA MET A 179 -13.74 -9.66 18.06
C MET A 179 -12.74 -10.67 18.64
N ASN A 180 -11.81 -11.15 17.83
CA ASN A 180 -10.60 -11.81 18.32
C ASN A 180 -9.39 -11.03 17.80
N ILE A 181 -8.96 -10.02 18.57
CA ILE A 181 -7.62 -9.46 18.40
C ILE A 181 -6.67 -10.51 19.00
N ALA A 182 -6.29 -11.49 18.18
CA ALA A 182 -5.28 -12.44 18.61
C ALA A 182 -3.95 -11.68 18.75
N PRO A 183 -3.26 -11.78 19.90
CA PRO A 183 -1.87 -11.37 20.00
C PRO A 183 -1.07 -12.04 18.88
N CYS A 184 -0.12 -11.32 18.29
CA CYS A 184 0.90 -11.98 17.49
C CYS A 184 1.72 -12.86 18.44
N ASP A 185 1.36 -14.15 18.52
CA ASP A 185 2.18 -15.14 19.18
C ASP A 185 3.58 -15.12 18.53
N LYS A 186 4.58 -14.91 19.40
CA LYS A 186 6.01 -14.85 19.06
C LYS A 186 6.46 -16.07 18.28
#